data_AF-A0A182E021-F1
#
_entry.id   AF-A0A182E021-F1
#
_cell.length_a   1.000
_cell.length_b   1.000
_cell.length_c   1.000
_cell.angle_alpha   90.00
_cell.angle_beta   90.00
_cell.angle_gamma   90.00
#
_symmetry.space_group_name_H-M   'P 1'
#
loop_
_entity.id
_entity.type
_entity.pdbx_description
1 polymer ?
#
loop_
_entity_poly.entity_id
_entity_poly.type
_entity_poly.pdbx_seq_one_letter_code
_entity_poly.pdbx_strand_id
1 'polypeptide(L)'
;MAKAAKEIGKMPDFKALSEMIVSKFTNYPEVSFADVAMKAAGANLNELAELLLDRETCLNRQVEMLMKLNKIDRALAKAAKSQQPDLLHYVLTYLKRTQKKEVIDHLVLKLPQALCLYQDYLKEEAPRHLLALYVQKDDFARQSLYYLKESESTPWNPFDNKDKVEGLLKAKMSLNKLKEYTTAQLAAETAELFSMCETLDGKPGFSDVDRTSIRCVYMWAVGHQEDNLAELIKKKFKLTEKAWCLWKIESYARNKLWHHLESLFRSKKILTSYMPFIEACARYGNESLCRSFIEKLTNPVEVVESLLLLKKPVEAANYAADKKLLVLLEKIHLRYRGNKEVAPVVTQILNATRKT
;
A
#
# COMPACT_ATOMS: atom_id res chain seq x y z
N MET A 1 -70.36 43.07 -20.30
CA MET A 1 -69.28 42.09 -20.56
C MET A 1 -67.90 42.76 -20.68
N ALA A 2 -67.46 43.52 -19.66
CA ALA A 2 -66.17 44.25 -19.71
C ALA A 2 -65.28 44.03 -18.47
N LYS A 3 -65.57 42.99 -17.67
CA LYS A 3 -64.74 42.59 -16.51
C LYS A 3 -63.96 41.28 -16.73
N ALA A 4 -64.18 40.58 -17.84
CA ALA A 4 -63.57 39.27 -18.10
C ALA A 4 -62.28 39.33 -18.96
N ALA A 5 -61.85 40.51 -19.41
CA ALA A 5 -60.75 40.64 -20.37
C ALA A 5 -59.46 41.28 -19.79
N LYS A 6 -59.35 41.46 -18.47
CA LYS A 6 -58.22 42.16 -17.83
C LYS A 6 -57.36 41.31 -16.88
N GLU A 7 -57.48 39.98 -16.92
CA GLU A 7 -56.65 39.07 -16.12
C GLU A 7 -55.69 38.20 -16.96
N ILE A 8 -55.44 38.54 -18.23
CA ILE A 8 -54.61 37.72 -19.13
C ILE A 8 -53.10 38.05 -19.00
N GLY A 9 -52.69 38.81 -17.97
CA GLY A 9 -51.30 39.26 -17.82
C GLY A 9 -50.74 39.31 -16.40
N LYS A 10 -51.47 38.85 -15.38
CA LYS A 10 -50.87 38.64 -14.06
C LYS A 10 -50.29 37.23 -14.05
N MET A 11 -48.98 37.10 -13.84
CA MET A 11 -48.44 35.81 -13.43
C MET A 11 -49.26 35.34 -12.22
N PRO A 12 -49.86 34.13 -12.28
CA PRO A 12 -50.66 33.65 -11.17
C PRO A 12 -49.76 33.57 -9.94
N ASP A 13 -50.27 34.03 -8.79
CA ASP A 13 -49.55 33.90 -7.52
C ASP A 13 -49.50 32.42 -7.14
N PHE A 14 -48.46 31.74 -7.62
CA PHE A 14 -48.25 30.32 -7.41
C PHE A 14 -48.10 29.97 -5.92
N LYS A 15 -47.69 30.92 -5.08
CA LYS A 15 -47.60 30.72 -3.64
C LYS A 15 -48.99 30.65 -3.02
N ALA A 16 -49.84 31.64 -3.30
CA ALA A 16 -51.24 31.66 -2.85
C ALA A 16 -52.02 30.44 -3.39
N LEU A 17 -51.77 30.06 -4.65
CA LEU A 17 -52.37 28.87 -5.25
C LEU A 17 -51.88 27.58 -4.56
N SER A 18 -50.59 27.48 -4.23
CA SER A 18 -50.07 26.33 -3.48
C SER A 18 -50.71 26.20 -2.09
N GLU A 19 -50.91 27.32 -1.39
CA GLU A 19 -51.54 27.35 -0.06
C GLU A 19 -53.01 26.94 -0.15
N MET A 20 -53.72 27.40 -1.19
CA MET A 20 -55.10 26.99 -1.46
C MET A 20 -55.22 25.49 -1.78
N ILE A 21 -54.28 24.95 -2.55
CA ILE A 21 -54.24 23.52 -2.85
C ILE A 21 -53.96 22.73 -1.57
N VAL A 22 -52.95 23.12 -0.80
CA VAL A 22 -52.58 22.45 0.45
C VAL A 22 -53.75 22.45 1.44
N SER A 23 -54.42 23.58 1.65
CA SER A 23 -55.59 23.68 2.54
C SER A 23 -56.76 22.76 2.15
N LYS A 24 -56.99 22.54 0.85
CA LYS A 24 -58.01 21.60 0.37
C LYS A 24 -57.62 20.14 0.63
N PHE A 25 -56.33 19.83 0.57
CA PHE A 25 -55.80 18.49 0.79
C PHE A 25 -55.47 18.18 2.26
N THR A 26 -55.53 19.16 3.18
CA THR A 26 -55.33 18.95 4.62
C THR A 26 -56.23 17.87 5.22
N ASN A 27 -57.45 17.72 4.69
CA ASN A 27 -58.43 16.73 5.17
C ASN A 27 -58.26 15.34 4.53
N TYR A 28 -57.28 15.17 3.63
CA TYR A 28 -57.05 13.93 2.88
C TYR A 28 -55.59 13.47 3.05
N PRO A 29 -55.23 12.85 4.19
CA PRO A 29 -53.84 12.45 4.48
C PRO A 29 -53.31 11.36 3.54
N GLU A 30 -54.18 10.64 2.84
CA GLU A 30 -53.86 9.62 1.84
C GLU A 30 -53.22 10.22 0.56
N VAL A 31 -53.41 11.52 0.32
CA VAL A 31 -52.99 12.16 -0.93
C VAL A 31 -51.52 12.61 -0.82
N SER A 32 -50.67 12.03 -1.66
CA SER A 32 -49.27 12.43 -1.79
C SER A 32 -49.16 13.74 -2.58
N PHE A 33 -48.50 14.74 -2.02
CA PHE A 33 -48.21 16.00 -2.72
C PHE A 33 -47.28 15.81 -3.93
N ALA A 34 -46.52 14.71 -3.99
CA ALA A 34 -45.80 14.26 -5.17
C ALA A 34 -46.72 14.05 -6.38
N ASP A 35 -47.88 13.39 -6.19
CA ASP A 35 -48.83 13.12 -7.28
C ASP A 35 -49.53 14.40 -7.74
N VAL A 36 -49.86 15.28 -6.79
CA VAL A 36 -50.43 16.60 -7.09
C VAL A 36 -49.43 17.46 -7.86
N ALA A 37 -48.15 17.43 -7.47
CA ALA A 37 -47.08 18.12 -8.19
C ALA A 37 -46.88 17.56 -9.61
N MET A 38 -46.99 16.25 -9.82
CA MET A 38 -46.92 15.65 -11.15
C MET A 38 -48.06 16.12 -12.07
N LYS A 39 -49.28 16.29 -11.52
CA LYS A 39 -50.39 16.88 -12.28
C LYS A 39 -50.12 18.34 -12.62
N ALA A 40 -49.55 19.12 -11.71
CA ALA A 40 -49.15 20.51 -11.98
C ALA A 40 -48.04 20.58 -13.06
N ALA A 41 -47.04 19.71 -12.99
CA ALA A 41 -45.98 19.62 -13.99
C ALA A 41 -46.50 19.20 -15.37
N GLY A 42 -47.42 18.22 -15.44
CA GLY A 42 -48.08 17.83 -16.69
C GLY A 42 -48.93 18.94 -17.32
N ALA A 43 -49.35 19.92 -16.52
CA ALA A 43 -50.01 21.15 -16.98
C ALA A 43 -49.01 22.29 -17.31
N ASN A 44 -47.71 22.01 -17.39
CA ASN A 44 -46.62 22.98 -17.59
C ASN A 44 -46.49 24.04 -16.47
N LEU A 45 -47.03 23.79 -15.27
CA LEU A 45 -46.92 24.67 -14.10
C LEU A 45 -45.75 24.24 -13.21
N ASN A 46 -44.53 24.32 -13.73
CA ASN A 46 -43.33 23.81 -13.07
C ASN A 46 -43.03 24.49 -11.72
N GLU A 47 -43.24 25.81 -11.62
CA GLU A 47 -43.02 26.56 -10.38
C GLU A 47 -43.99 26.13 -9.27
N LEU A 48 -45.26 25.90 -9.64
CA LEU A 48 -46.26 25.37 -8.72
C LEU A 48 -45.93 23.94 -8.29
N ALA A 49 -45.48 23.09 -9.24
CA ALA A 49 -45.06 21.73 -8.95
C ALA A 49 -43.90 21.72 -7.93
N GLU A 50 -42.94 22.61 -8.06
CA GLU A 50 -41.83 22.74 -7.11
C GLU A 50 -42.30 23.15 -5.71
N LEU A 51 -43.21 24.13 -5.59
CA LEU A 51 -43.76 24.56 -4.31
C LEU A 51 -44.59 23.46 -3.62
N LEU A 52 -45.34 22.69 -4.40
CA LEU A 52 -46.11 21.56 -3.88
C LEU A 52 -45.20 20.41 -3.45
N LEU A 53 -44.12 20.14 -4.19
CA LEU A 53 -43.14 19.12 -3.80
C LEU A 53 -42.46 19.45 -2.48
N ASP A 54 -42.23 20.72 -2.15
CA ASP A 54 -41.65 21.11 -0.86
C ASP A 54 -42.58 20.80 0.33
N ARG A 55 -43.86 20.46 0.10
CA ARG A 55 -44.82 20.00 1.11
C ARG A 55 -44.91 18.48 1.25
N GLU A 56 -44.26 17.73 0.35
CA GLU A 56 -44.23 16.27 0.43
C GLU A 56 -43.42 15.81 1.65
N THR A 57 -44.01 14.91 2.43
CA THR A 57 -43.42 14.38 3.67
C THR A 57 -42.49 13.20 3.40
N CYS A 58 -42.78 12.42 2.37
CA CYS A 58 -41.96 11.30 1.95
C CYS A 58 -40.78 11.75 1.07
N LEU A 59 -39.59 11.82 1.67
CA LEU A 59 -38.35 12.23 0.98
C LEU A 59 -38.05 11.40 -0.28
N ASN A 60 -38.29 10.08 -0.25
CA ASN A 60 -38.05 9.20 -1.40
C ASN A 60 -38.87 9.63 -2.62
N ARG A 61 -40.17 9.85 -2.41
CA ARG A 61 -41.09 10.32 -3.46
C ARG A 61 -40.72 11.72 -3.93
N GLN A 62 -40.40 12.60 -2.98
CA GLN A 62 -39.99 13.97 -3.29
C GLN A 62 -38.74 14.01 -4.19
N VAL A 63 -37.71 13.21 -3.88
CA VAL A 63 -36.49 13.10 -4.68
C VAL A 63 -36.77 12.46 -6.04
N GLU A 64 -37.56 11.38 -6.09
CA GLU A 64 -37.97 10.74 -7.34
C GLU A 64 -38.68 11.73 -8.28
N MET A 65 -39.62 12.53 -7.75
CA MET A 65 -40.31 13.54 -8.55
C MET A 65 -39.37 14.66 -9.02
N LEU A 66 -38.46 15.13 -8.16
CA LEU A 66 -37.46 16.12 -8.57
C LEU A 66 -36.60 15.62 -9.74
N MET A 67 -36.26 14.32 -9.76
CA MET A 67 -35.55 13.72 -10.90
C MET A 67 -36.41 13.65 -12.16
N LYS A 68 -37.70 13.30 -12.04
CA LYS A 68 -38.66 13.31 -13.17
C LYS A 68 -38.84 14.71 -13.77
N LEU A 69 -38.79 15.76 -12.95
CA LEU A 69 -38.83 17.17 -13.39
C LEU A 69 -37.48 17.70 -13.92
N ASN A 70 -36.47 16.84 -14.05
CA ASN A 70 -35.11 17.19 -14.44
C ASN A 70 -34.44 18.24 -13.53
N LYS A 71 -34.84 18.29 -12.24
CA LYS A 71 -34.29 19.18 -11.20
C LYS A 71 -33.23 18.46 -10.39
N ILE A 72 -32.21 17.97 -11.10
CA ILE A 72 -31.16 17.09 -10.60
C ILE A 72 -30.39 17.69 -9.42
N ASP A 73 -30.00 18.96 -9.50
CA ASP A 73 -29.23 19.66 -8.45
C ASP A 73 -29.98 19.65 -7.12
N ARG A 74 -31.29 19.91 -7.15
CA ARG A 74 -32.17 19.89 -5.97
C ARG A 74 -32.36 18.46 -5.47
N ALA A 75 -32.55 17.50 -6.36
CA ALA A 75 -32.71 16.08 -6.00
C ALA A 75 -31.47 15.56 -5.26
N LEU A 76 -30.28 15.81 -5.79
CA LEU A 76 -29.01 15.40 -5.18
C LEU A 76 -28.76 16.12 -3.86
N ALA A 77 -29.03 17.43 -3.79
CA ALA A 77 -28.87 18.18 -2.55
C ALA A 77 -29.84 17.72 -1.44
N LYS A 78 -31.09 17.38 -1.78
CA LYS A 78 -32.05 16.82 -0.81
C LYS A 78 -31.65 15.42 -0.37
N ALA A 79 -31.23 14.57 -1.30
CA ALA A 79 -30.74 13.23 -0.96
C ALA A 79 -29.52 13.30 -0.03
N ALA A 80 -28.54 14.16 -0.31
CA ALA A 80 -27.38 14.36 0.57
C ALA A 80 -27.77 14.91 1.95
N LYS A 81 -28.69 15.87 2.03
CA LYS A 81 -29.18 16.41 3.32
C LYS A 81 -29.97 15.39 4.15
N SER A 82 -30.63 14.42 3.51
CA SER A 82 -31.43 13.41 4.19
C SER A 82 -30.60 12.44 5.04
N GLN A 83 -29.29 12.35 4.79
CA GLN A 83 -28.38 11.37 5.41
C GLN A 83 -28.82 9.90 5.23
N GLN A 84 -29.66 9.62 4.22
CA GLN A 84 -30.04 8.26 3.83
C GLN A 84 -29.14 7.78 2.69
N PRO A 85 -28.23 6.82 2.93
CA PRO A 85 -27.30 6.35 1.91
C PRO A 85 -28.02 5.82 0.67
N ASP A 86 -29.05 4.99 0.86
CA ASP A 86 -29.81 4.37 -0.24
C ASP A 86 -30.39 5.40 -1.21
N LEU A 87 -30.91 6.52 -0.68
CA LEU A 87 -31.46 7.59 -1.49
C LEU A 87 -30.37 8.32 -2.29
N LEU A 88 -29.19 8.50 -1.70
CA LEU A 88 -28.04 9.08 -2.40
C LEU A 88 -27.50 8.14 -3.48
N HIS A 89 -27.40 6.84 -3.19
CA HIS A 89 -27.05 5.79 -4.15
C HIS A 89 -28.04 5.77 -5.33
N TYR A 90 -29.33 5.88 -5.06
CA TYR A 90 -30.39 5.93 -6.06
C TYR A 90 -30.23 7.12 -7.01
N VAL A 91 -30.05 8.34 -6.47
CA VAL A 91 -29.85 9.54 -7.29
C VAL A 91 -28.57 9.43 -8.11
N LEU A 92 -27.43 9.07 -7.51
CA LEU A 92 -26.16 8.96 -8.25
C LEU A 92 -26.24 7.90 -9.37
N THR A 93 -26.94 6.80 -9.15
CA THR A 93 -27.15 5.77 -10.17
C THR A 93 -27.99 6.29 -11.33
N TYR A 94 -29.03 7.08 -11.04
CA TYR A 94 -29.83 7.76 -12.06
C TYR A 94 -28.98 8.76 -12.86
N LEU A 95 -28.12 9.55 -12.19
CA LEU A 95 -27.24 10.50 -12.86
C LEU A 95 -26.23 9.83 -13.77
N LYS A 96 -25.60 8.73 -13.32
CA LYS A 96 -24.67 7.94 -14.14
C LYS A 96 -25.30 7.42 -15.43
N ARG A 97 -26.61 7.14 -15.43
CA ARG A 97 -27.35 6.64 -16.59
C ARG A 97 -27.82 7.73 -17.55
N THR A 98 -28.11 8.92 -17.02
CA THR A 98 -28.83 9.97 -17.76
C THR A 98 -27.98 11.19 -18.10
N GLN A 99 -26.92 11.46 -17.33
CA GLN A 99 -26.10 12.65 -17.44
C GLN A 99 -24.68 12.34 -17.93
N LYS A 100 -24.03 13.35 -18.52
CA LYS A 100 -22.62 13.28 -18.89
C LYS A 100 -21.73 13.40 -17.65
N LYS A 101 -20.53 12.84 -17.71
CA LYS A 101 -19.58 12.81 -16.59
C LYS A 101 -19.28 14.21 -16.05
N GLU A 102 -19.07 15.19 -16.93
CA GLU A 102 -18.73 16.56 -16.55
C GLU A 102 -19.85 17.23 -15.73
N VAL A 103 -21.11 16.92 -16.06
CA VAL A 103 -22.29 17.39 -15.32
C VAL A 103 -22.31 16.76 -13.94
N ILE A 104 -22.11 15.44 -13.85
CA ILE A 104 -22.06 14.73 -12.57
C ILE A 104 -20.94 15.30 -11.70
N ASP A 105 -19.73 15.42 -12.24
CA ASP A 105 -18.57 15.98 -11.57
C ASP A 105 -18.90 17.37 -10.98
N HIS A 106 -19.46 18.28 -11.79
CA HIS A 106 -19.85 19.62 -11.31
C HIS A 106 -20.83 19.58 -10.12
N LEU A 107 -21.77 18.65 -10.12
CA LEU A 107 -22.78 18.50 -9.08
C LEU A 107 -22.21 17.93 -7.78
N VAL A 108 -21.44 16.85 -7.89
CA VAL A 108 -20.88 16.17 -6.71
C VAL A 108 -19.79 17.01 -6.04
N LEU A 109 -19.04 17.84 -6.77
CA LEU A 109 -17.99 18.70 -6.19
C LEU A 109 -18.53 19.70 -5.15
N LYS A 110 -19.83 20.02 -5.18
CA LYS A 110 -20.53 20.89 -4.21
C LYS A 110 -20.99 20.15 -2.96
N LEU A 111 -21.00 18.81 -2.98
CA LEU A 111 -21.60 17.95 -1.96
C LEU A 111 -20.61 16.85 -1.54
N PRO A 112 -19.85 17.03 -0.43
CA PRO A 112 -18.76 16.12 -0.05
C PRO A 112 -19.17 14.65 0.10
N GLN A 113 -20.37 14.38 0.63
CA GLN A 113 -20.89 13.01 0.80
C GLN A 113 -21.17 12.34 -0.56
N ALA A 114 -21.75 13.09 -1.51
CA ALA A 114 -22.01 12.61 -2.85
C ALA A 114 -20.70 12.38 -3.62
N LEU A 115 -19.72 13.26 -3.44
CA LEU A 115 -18.39 13.11 -4.03
C LEU A 115 -17.69 11.85 -3.51
N CYS A 116 -17.71 11.60 -2.19
CA CYS A 116 -17.09 10.41 -1.61
C CYS A 116 -17.67 9.13 -2.23
N LEU A 117 -19.01 9.02 -2.27
CA LEU A 117 -19.67 7.84 -2.82
C LEU A 117 -19.43 7.70 -4.33
N TYR A 118 -19.44 8.81 -5.06
CA TYR A 118 -19.13 8.79 -6.49
C TYR A 118 -17.69 8.37 -6.76
N GLN A 119 -16.73 8.84 -5.95
CA GLN A 119 -15.33 8.40 -6.02
C GLN A 119 -15.20 6.90 -5.76
N ASP A 120 -15.98 6.34 -4.83
CA ASP A 120 -15.98 4.90 -4.56
C ASP A 120 -16.44 4.08 -5.77
N TYR A 121 -17.47 4.54 -6.49
CA TYR A 121 -17.88 3.89 -7.74
C TYR A 121 -16.80 3.93 -8.82
N LEU A 122 -16.09 5.05 -8.93
CA LEU A 122 -15.07 5.24 -9.97
C LEU A 122 -13.81 4.41 -9.72
N LYS A 123 -13.56 3.94 -8.49
CA LYS A 123 -12.36 3.15 -8.16
C LYS A 123 -12.24 1.89 -9.02
N GLU A 124 -13.36 1.25 -9.34
CA GLU A 124 -13.38 0.03 -10.15
C GLU A 124 -13.73 0.34 -11.61
N GLU A 125 -14.70 1.23 -11.86
CA GLU A 125 -15.23 1.48 -13.20
C GLU A 125 -14.33 2.38 -14.07
N ALA A 126 -13.70 3.40 -13.47
CA ALA A 126 -12.94 4.41 -14.22
C ALA A 126 -11.81 5.05 -13.39
N PRO A 127 -10.73 4.30 -13.07
CA PRO A 127 -9.63 4.77 -12.22
C PRO A 127 -8.94 6.05 -12.74
N ARG A 128 -8.80 6.19 -14.06
CA ARG A 128 -8.20 7.39 -14.67
C ARG A 128 -9.05 8.64 -14.49
N HIS A 129 -10.38 8.50 -14.52
CA HIS A 129 -11.31 9.60 -14.24
C HIS A 129 -11.24 10.00 -12.76
N LEU A 130 -11.15 9.00 -11.88
CA LEU A 130 -10.96 9.23 -10.46
C LEU A 130 -9.67 10.02 -10.16
N LEU A 131 -8.57 9.68 -10.83
CA LEU A 131 -7.32 10.44 -10.73
C LEU A 131 -7.51 11.91 -11.17
N ALA A 132 -8.23 12.16 -12.27
CA ALA A 132 -8.51 13.51 -12.74
C ALA A 132 -9.28 14.34 -11.69
N LEU A 133 -10.23 13.72 -10.98
CA LEU A 133 -10.93 14.37 -9.86
C LEU A 133 -9.99 14.70 -8.70
N TYR A 134 -9.05 13.81 -8.36
CA TYR A 134 -8.05 14.10 -7.33
C TYR A 134 -7.12 15.23 -7.72
N VAL A 135 -6.74 15.31 -9.00
CA VAL A 135 -5.91 16.41 -9.54
C VAL A 135 -6.68 17.73 -9.48
N GLN A 136 -7.94 17.77 -9.91
CA GLN A 136 -8.76 18.98 -9.89
C GLN A 136 -8.95 19.55 -8.47
N LYS A 137 -8.94 18.69 -7.45
CA LYS A 137 -9.11 19.07 -6.03
C LYS A 137 -7.80 19.29 -5.29
N ASP A 138 -6.65 19.20 -5.96
CA ASP A 138 -5.33 19.22 -5.33
C ASP A 138 -5.20 18.21 -4.17
N ASP A 139 -5.87 17.06 -4.31
CA ASP A 139 -5.82 15.98 -3.33
C ASP A 139 -4.55 15.15 -3.51
N PHE A 140 -3.41 15.75 -3.13
CA PHE A 140 -2.10 15.13 -3.31
C PHE A 140 -1.96 13.81 -2.54
N ALA A 141 -2.72 13.60 -1.45
CA ALA A 141 -2.71 12.36 -0.68
C ALA A 141 -3.33 11.20 -1.47
N ARG A 142 -4.49 11.41 -2.08
CA ARG A 142 -5.10 10.37 -2.92
C ARG A 142 -4.37 10.19 -4.25
N GLN A 143 -3.80 11.27 -4.82
CA GLN A 143 -2.92 11.17 -5.99
C GLN A 143 -1.70 10.31 -5.72
N SER A 144 -0.98 10.53 -4.61
CA SER A 144 0.23 9.75 -4.31
C SER A 144 -0.10 8.27 -4.11
N LEU A 145 -1.17 7.95 -3.37
CA LEU A 145 -1.63 6.57 -3.19
C LEU A 145 -2.01 5.91 -4.53
N TYR A 146 -2.70 6.65 -5.42
CA TYR A 146 -3.04 6.15 -6.74
C TYR A 146 -1.78 5.78 -7.54
N TYR A 147 -0.81 6.70 -7.64
CA TYR A 147 0.41 6.47 -8.41
C TYR A 147 1.30 5.37 -7.83
N LEU A 148 1.38 5.26 -6.50
CA LEU A 148 2.10 4.16 -5.83
C LEU A 148 1.44 2.81 -6.14
N LYS A 149 0.11 2.73 -6.04
CA LYS A 149 -0.64 1.50 -6.31
C LYS A 149 -0.56 1.10 -7.78
N GLU A 150 -0.64 2.08 -8.70
CA GLU A 150 -0.48 1.84 -10.13
C GLU A 150 0.93 1.28 -10.41
N SER A 151 1.97 1.92 -9.88
CA SER A 151 3.33 1.40 -9.99
C SER A 151 3.46 0.00 -9.41
N GLU A 152 2.93 -0.29 -8.21
CA GLU A 152 2.98 -1.62 -7.60
C GLU A 152 2.29 -2.68 -8.46
N SER A 153 1.09 -2.37 -8.97
CA SER A 153 0.23 -3.30 -9.71
C SER A 153 0.73 -3.58 -11.12
N THR A 154 1.47 -2.66 -11.73
CA THR A 154 2.06 -2.84 -13.07
C THR A 154 3.11 -3.96 -13.05
N PRO A 155 2.93 -5.05 -13.82
CA PRO A 155 3.91 -6.12 -13.91
C PRO A 155 5.25 -5.63 -14.46
N TRP A 156 6.34 -6.26 -14.05
CA TRP A 156 7.66 -5.95 -14.62
C TRP A 156 7.74 -6.39 -16.08
N ASN A 157 7.84 -5.45 -17.01
CA ASN A 157 8.07 -5.74 -18.42
C ASN A 157 8.71 -4.55 -19.16
N PRO A 158 9.50 -4.78 -20.23
CA PRO A 158 10.24 -3.71 -20.90
C PRO A 158 9.38 -2.58 -21.50
N PHE A 159 8.10 -2.83 -21.77
CA PHE A 159 7.20 -1.85 -22.37
C PHE A 159 6.57 -0.94 -21.31
N ASP A 160 6.29 -1.46 -20.11
CA ASP A 160 5.59 -0.75 -19.03
C ASP A 160 6.52 -0.31 -17.89
N ASN A 161 7.78 -0.74 -17.87
CA ASN A 161 8.75 -0.36 -16.84
C ASN A 161 8.93 1.17 -16.75
N LYS A 162 8.85 1.87 -17.89
CA LYS A 162 8.89 3.33 -17.93
C LYS A 162 7.70 3.95 -17.20
N ASP A 163 6.51 3.43 -17.41
CA ASP A 163 5.29 3.89 -16.74
C ASP A 163 5.35 3.61 -15.24
N LYS A 164 5.93 2.46 -14.84
CA LYS A 164 6.16 2.10 -13.44
C LYS A 164 7.07 3.12 -12.73
N VAL A 165 8.15 3.54 -13.39
CA VAL A 165 9.10 4.57 -12.91
C VAL A 165 8.43 5.94 -12.90
N GLU A 166 7.71 6.32 -13.95
CA GLU A 166 7.01 7.60 -14.04
C GLU A 166 5.95 7.74 -12.95
N GLY A 167 5.20 6.67 -12.65
CA GLY A 167 4.25 6.61 -11.54
C GLY A 167 4.91 6.94 -10.20
N LEU A 168 6.07 6.34 -9.90
CA LEU A 168 6.80 6.65 -8.67
C LEU A 168 7.27 8.12 -8.61
N LEU A 169 7.70 8.68 -9.75
CA LEU A 169 8.10 10.09 -9.82
C LEU A 169 6.90 11.03 -9.63
N LYS A 170 5.72 10.71 -10.19
CA LYS A 170 4.49 11.45 -9.93
C LYS A 170 4.07 11.34 -8.47
N ALA A 171 4.14 10.15 -7.87
CA ALA A 171 3.90 9.94 -6.45
C ALA A 171 4.83 10.82 -5.59
N LYS A 172 6.12 10.85 -5.90
CA LYS A 172 7.11 11.72 -5.25
C LYS A 172 6.69 13.20 -5.33
N MET A 173 6.27 13.68 -6.51
CA MET A 173 5.82 15.06 -6.67
C MET A 173 4.63 15.38 -5.77
N SER A 174 3.62 14.52 -5.72
CA SER A 174 2.46 14.67 -4.84
C SER A 174 2.85 14.61 -3.35
N LEU A 175 3.73 13.69 -2.94
CA LEU A 175 4.23 13.58 -1.57
C LEU A 175 5.02 14.82 -1.13
N ASN A 176 5.81 15.41 -2.03
CA ASN A 176 6.50 16.67 -1.75
C ASN A 176 5.53 17.83 -1.51
N LYS A 177 4.40 17.87 -2.24
CA LYS A 177 3.34 18.87 -1.99
C LYS A 177 2.68 18.70 -0.61
N LEU A 178 2.60 17.46 -0.11
CA LEU A 178 2.15 17.14 1.24
C LEU A 178 3.22 17.39 2.33
N LYS A 179 4.46 17.70 1.94
CA LYS A 179 5.63 17.80 2.85
C LYS A 179 6.02 16.46 3.49
N GLU A 180 5.63 15.34 2.89
CA GLU A 180 6.02 13.98 3.28
C GLU A 180 7.37 13.60 2.65
N TYR A 181 8.43 14.33 3.01
CA TYR A 181 9.73 14.26 2.35
C TYR A 181 10.42 12.88 2.46
N THR A 182 10.24 12.19 3.58
CA THR A 182 10.81 10.85 3.80
C THR A 182 10.23 9.83 2.83
N THR A 183 8.91 9.78 2.72
CA THR A 183 8.21 8.90 1.78
C THR A 183 8.48 9.30 0.33
N ALA A 184 8.55 10.60 0.03
CA ALA A 184 8.93 11.09 -1.29
C ALA A 184 10.34 10.64 -1.69
N GLN A 185 11.28 10.64 -0.73
CA GLN A 185 12.64 10.16 -0.94
C GLN A 185 12.66 8.64 -1.21
N LEU A 186 11.89 7.85 -0.46
CA LEU A 186 11.76 6.41 -0.70
C LEU A 186 11.17 6.08 -2.09
N ALA A 187 10.17 6.82 -2.53
CA ALA A 187 9.60 6.68 -3.88
C ALA A 187 10.65 7.01 -4.97
N ALA A 188 11.46 8.05 -4.75
CA ALA A 188 12.55 8.41 -5.65
C ALA A 188 13.63 7.31 -5.72
N GLU A 189 14.06 6.80 -4.57
CA GLU A 189 15.05 5.72 -4.49
C GLU A 189 14.53 4.43 -5.15
N THR A 190 13.25 4.12 -4.98
CA THR A 190 12.60 2.97 -5.64
C THR A 190 12.60 3.13 -7.17
N ALA A 191 12.27 4.34 -7.66
CA ALA A 191 12.30 4.64 -9.09
C ALA A 191 13.72 4.47 -9.65
N GLU A 192 14.73 4.95 -8.92
CA GLU A 192 16.14 4.80 -9.30
C GLU A 192 16.61 3.34 -9.29
N LEU A 193 16.15 2.52 -8.34
CA LEU A 193 16.42 1.09 -8.30
C LEU A 193 15.84 0.39 -9.52
N PHE A 194 14.60 0.70 -9.89
CA PHE A 194 13.95 0.13 -11.08
C PHE A 194 14.69 0.51 -12.35
N SER A 195 15.08 1.77 -12.54
CA SER A 195 15.90 2.15 -13.70
C SER A 195 17.23 1.39 -13.77
N MET A 196 17.88 1.13 -12.62
CA MET A 196 19.06 0.26 -12.61
C MET A 196 18.71 -1.18 -12.98
N CYS A 197 17.64 -1.75 -12.44
CA CYS A 197 17.22 -3.12 -12.74
C CYS A 197 16.91 -3.32 -14.22
N GLU A 198 16.31 -2.32 -14.88
CA GLU A 198 16.07 -2.35 -16.33
C GLU A 198 17.37 -2.52 -17.13
N THR A 199 18.46 -1.86 -16.73
CA THR A 199 19.77 -2.04 -17.40
C THR A 199 20.44 -3.40 -17.14
N LEU A 200 19.96 -4.14 -16.15
CA LEU A 200 20.45 -5.46 -15.78
C LEU A 200 19.58 -6.58 -16.36
N ASP A 201 18.42 -6.26 -16.93
CA ASP A 201 17.58 -7.24 -17.60
C ASP A 201 18.34 -7.89 -18.75
N GLY A 202 18.23 -9.22 -18.85
CA GLY A 202 19.00 -10.04 -19.78
C GLY A 202 20.38 -10.50 -19.28
N LYS A 203 20.89 -9.94 -18.17
CA LYS A 203 22.11 -10.48 -17.54
C LYS A 203 21.83 -11.85 -16.89
N PRO A 204 22.81 -12.78 -16.92
CA PRO A 204 22.65 -14.11 -16.35
C PRO A 204 22.19 -14.07 -14.89
N GLY A 205 21.17 -14.86 -14.56
CA GLY A 205 20.65 -15.00 -13.20
C GLY A 205 19.94 -13.77 -12.62
N PHE A 206 19.83 -12.65 -13.37
CA PHE A 206 19.16 -11.45 -12.86
C PHE A 206 17.63 -11.57 -12.87
N SER A 207 17.07 -12.40 -13.75
CA SER A 207 15.62 -12.61 -13.86
C SER A 207 14.97 -13.04 -12.55
N ASP A 208 15.67 -13.86 -11.76
CA ASP A 208 15.21 -14.42 -10.48
C ASP A 208 15.48 -13.48 -9.27
N VAL A 209 16.08 -12.31 -9.52
CA VAL A 209 16.38 -11.34 -8.46
C VAL A 209 15.14 -10.54 -8.12
N ASP A 210 14.86 -10.41 -6.83
CA ASP A 210 13.86 -9.47 -6.32
C ASP A 210 14.32 -8.03 -6.56
N ARG A 211 13.71 -7.39 -7.56
CA ARG A 211 14.00 -6.03 -8.01
C ARG A 211 13.48 -4.95 -7.05
N THR A 212 12.66 -5.32 -6.06
CA THR A 212 12.17 -4.38 -5.03
C THR A 212 13.14 -4.25 -3.87
N SER A 213 14.15 -5.12 -3.79
CA SER A 213 15.11 -5.18 -2.69
C SER A 213 16.50 -4.74 -3.15
N ILE A 214 16.95 -3.58 -2.63
CA ILE A 214 18.32 -3.07 -2.83
C ILE A 214 19.34 -4.14 -2.41
N ARG A 215 19.06 -4.89 -1.34
CA ARG A 215 19.91 -5.99 -0.87
C ARG A 215 20.04 -7.08 -1.92
N CYS A 216 18.93 -7.53 -2.52
CA CYS A 216 18.97 -8.59 -3.52
C CYS A 216 19.77 -8.19 -4.76
N VAL A 217 19.55 -6.96 -5.26
CA VAL A 217 20.29 -6.41 -6.41
C VAL A 217 21.78 -6.23 -6.07
N TYR A 218 22.11 -5.73 -4.87
CA TYR A 218 23.50 -5.62 -4.40
C TYR A 218 24.18 -6.99 -4.30
N MET A 219 23.51 -7.98 -3.69
CA MET A 219 24.05 -9.33 -3.56
C MET A 219 24.26 -9.98 -4.92
N TRP A 220 23.34 -9.78 -5.88
CA TRP A 220 23.53 -10.24 -7.25
C TRP A 220 24.77 -9.61 -7.88
N ALA A 221 24.95 -8.28 -7.75
CA ALA A 221 26.10 -7.58 -8.30
C ALA A 221 27.43 -8.12 -7.74
N VAL A 222 27.52 -8.30 -6.42
CA VAL A 222 28.71 -8.89 -5.77
C VAL A 222 28.97 -10.32 -6.24
N GLY A 223 27.91 -11.12 -6.38
CA GLY A 223 28.01 -12.53 -6.76
C GLY A 223 28.49 -12.73 -8.19
N HIS A 224 28.15 -11.80 -9.07
CA HIS A 224 28.55 -11.77 -10.47
C HIS A 224 29.81 -10.94 -10.71
N GLN A 225 30.48 -10.48 -9.64
CA GLN A 225 31.73 -9.70 -9.70
C GLN A 225 31.58 -8.36 -10.46
N GLU A 226 30.38 -7.77 -10.40
CA GLU A 226 30.07 -6.44 -10.94
C GLU A 226 30.46 -5.36 -9.92
N ASP A 227 31.76 -5.22 -9.64
CA ASP A 227 32.28 -4.35 -8.56
C ASP A 227 31.87 -2.87 -8.73
N ASN A 228 31.87 -2.37 -9.98
CA ASN A 228 31.45 -1.00 -10.30
C ASN A 228 29.97 -0.75 -9.93
N LEU A 229 29.11 -1.73 -10.22
CA LEU A 229 27.69 -1.66 -9.87
C LEU A 229 27.49 -1.75 -8.35
N ALA A 230 28.21 -2.65 -7.68
CA ALA A 230 28.15 -2.77 -6.23
C ALA A 230 28.56 -1.47 -5.52
N GLU A 231 29.62 -0.80 -5.97
CA GLU A 231 30.04 0.50 -5.43
C GLU A 231 29.06 1.63 -5.80
N LEU A 232 28.47 1.59 -7.00
CA LEU A 232 27.41 2.53 -7.38
C LEU A 232 26.20 2.41 -6.44
N ILE A 233 25.70 1.18 -6.22
CA ILE A 233 24.57 0.91 -5.31
C ILE A 233 24.88 1.40 -3.90
N LYS A 234 26.08 1.10 -3.38
CA LYS A 234 26.51 1.56 -2.04
C LYS A 234 26.42 3.08 -1.90
N LYS A 235 26.99 3.81 -2.86
CA LYS A 235 27.03 5.28 -2.83
C LYS A 235 25.64 5.87 -3.01
N LYS A 236 24.86 5.36 -3.98
CA LYS A 236 23.57 5.93 -4.37
C LYS A 236 22.53 5.77 -3.27
N PHE A 237 22.43 4.58 -2.66
CA PHE A 237 21.49 4.29 -1.58
C PHE A 237 22.07 4.48 -0.17
N LYS A 238 23.25 5.11 -0.08
CA LYS A 238 23.92 5.45 1.19
C LYS A 238 23.97 4.27 2.16
N LEU A 239 24.34 3.10 1.66
CA LEU A 239 24.35 1.88 2.45
C LEU A 239 25.36 2.00 3.60
N THR A 240 24.91 1.69 4.81
CA THR A 240 25.80 1.67 5.98
C THR A 240 26.87 0.60 5.82
N GLU A 241 28.05 0.84 6.39
CA GLU A 241 29.17 -0.09 6.29
C GLU A 241 28.81 -1.50 6.77
N LYS A 242 28.13 -1.57 7.91
CA LYS A 242 27.63 -2.82 8.47
C LYS A 242 26.71 -3.56 7.50
N ALA A 243 25.78 -2.88 6.84
CA ALA A 243 24.80 -3.52 5.96
C ALA A 243 25.47 -4.12 4.72
N TRP A 244 26.24 -3.34 3.96
CA TRP A 244 26.83 -3.84 2.72
C TRP A 244 27.91 -4.90 3.00
N CYS A 245 28.64 -4.82 4.11
CA CYS A 245 29.61 -5.85 4.52
C CYS A 245 28.92 -7.21 4.74
N LEU A 246 27.83 -7.23 5.52
CA LEU A 246 27.06 -8.45 5.77
C LEU A 246 26.50 -9.03 4.46
N TRP A 247 25.98 -8.19 3.57
CA TRP A 247 25.43 -8.63 2.30
C TRP A 247 26.52 -9.14 1.34
N LYS A 248 27.70 -8.53 1.37
CA LYS A 248 28.87 -8.95 0.58
C LYS A 248 29.37 -10.32 1.03
N ILE A 249 29.51 -10.54 2.34
CA ILE A 249 29.84 -11.84 2.94
C ILE A 249 28.84 -12.91 2.51
N GLU A 250 27.54 -12.62 2.66
CA GLU A 250 26.49 -13.57 2.31
C GLU A 250 26.45 -13.87 0.81
N SER A 251 26.69 -12.87 -0.04
CA SER A 251 26.74 -13.04 -1.49
C SER A 251 27.91 -13.93 -1.91
N TYR A 252 29.12 -13.70 -1.39
CA TYR A 252 30.26 -14.57 -1.69
C TYR A 252 30.02 -16.02 -1.27
N ALA A 253 29.47 -16.24 -0.08
CA ALA A 253 29.17 -17.59 0.38
C ALA A 253 28.06 -18.26 -0.46
N ARG A 254 26.97 -17.54 -0.78
CA ARG A 254 25.88 -18.06 -1.62
C ARG A 254 26.35 -18.49 -3.01
N ASN A 255 27.28 -17.74 -3.59
CA ASN A 255 27.85 -18.01 -4.91
C ASN A 255 29.12 -18.90 -4.86
N LYS A 256 29.45 -19.47 -3.69
CA LYS A 256 30.64 -20.33 -3.47
C LYS A 256 31.96 -19.66 -3.85
N LEU A 257 32.03 -18.33 -3.79
CA LEU A 257 33.22 -17.52 -4.04
C LEU A 257 34.12 -17.50 -2.79
N TRP A 258 34.55 -18.67 -2.34
CA TRP A 258 35.25 -18.86 -1.06
C TRP A 258 36.58 -18.11 -0.98
N HIS A 259 37.34 -18.06 -2.07
CA HIS A 259 38.59 -17.29 -2.12
C HIS A 259 38.38 -15.79 -1.91
N HIS A 260 37.29 -15.25 -2.45
CA HIS A 260 36.93 -13.83 -2.25
C HIS A 260 36.52 -13.59 -0.80
N LEU A 261 35.75 -14.52 -0.21
CA LEU A 261 35.36 -14.44 1.20
C LEU A 261 36.58 -14.50 2.14
N GLU A 262 37.55 -15.38 1.86
CA GLU A 262 38.77 -15.48 2.64
C GLU A 262 39.67 -14.24 2.50
N SER A 263 39.81 -13.71 1.28
CA SER A 263 40.50 -12.44 1.03
C SER A 263 39.84 -11.29 1.79
N LEU A 264 38.51 -11.24 1.78
CA LEU A 264 37.71 -10.26 2.52
C LEU A 264 37.95 -10.35 4.03
N PHE A 265 37.97 -11.57 4.58
CA PHE A 265 38.26 -11.83 5.99
C PHE A 265 39.67 -11.34 6.39
N ARG A 266 40.68 -11.56 5.54
CA ARG A 266 42.07 -11.12 5.80
C ARG A 266 42.21 -9.60 5.79
N SER A 267 41.35 -8.90 5.04
CA SER A 267 41.33 -7.45 5.03
C SER A 267 40.78 -6.93 6.37
N LYS A 268 41.68 -6.59 7.30
CA LYS A 268 41.36 -6.04 8.65
C LYS A 268 40.55 -4.73 8.64
N LYS A 269 40.13 -4.24 7.48
CA LYS A 269 39.30 -3.03 7.32
C LYS A 269 37.85 -3.23 7.75
N ILE A 270 37.40 -4.47 7.92
CA ILE A 270 35.98 -4.75 8.14
C ILE A 270 35.71 -4.86 9.64
N LEU A 271 35.04 -3.83 10.18
CA LEU A 271 34.62 -3.67 11.58
C LEU A 271 33.60 -4.71 12.09
N THR A 272 33.43 -5.84 11.41
CA THR A 272 32.50 -6.90 11.84
C THR A 272 33.22 -7.93 12.71
N SER A 273 32.52 -8.40 13.75
CA SER A 273 32.78 -9.69 14.41
C SER A 273 33.08 -10.78 13.37
N TYR A 274 33.82 -11.83 13.72
CA TYR A 274 34.06 -12.97 12.82
C TYR A 274 32.82 -13.82 12.59
N MET A 275 31.79 -13.67 13.44
CA MET A 275 30.55 -14.44 13.39
C MET A 275 29.83 -14.42 12.03
N PRO A 276 29.66 -13.30 11.31
CA PRO A 276 29.00 -13.31 10.01
C PRO A 276 29.71 -14.17 8.96
N PHE A 277 31.04 -14.26 9.00
CA PHE A 277 31.80 -15.13 8.11
C PHE A 277 31.53 -16.60 8.43
N ILE A 278 31.53 -16.94 9.72
CA ILE A 278 31.24 -18.29 10.23
C ILE A 278 29.80 -18.70 9.89
N GLU A 279 28.82 -17.83 10.17
CA GLU A 279 27.42 -18.05 9.84
C GLU A 279 27.22 -18.29 8.33
N ALA A 280 27.88 -17.48 7.48
CA ALA A 280 27.78 -17.63 6.04
C ALA A 280 28.40 -18.97 5.56
N CYS A 281 29.60 -19.32 6.04
CA CYS A 281 30.24 -20.60 5.71
C CYS A 281 29.41 -21.80 6.18
N ALA A 282 28.88 -21.75 7.40
CA ALA A 282 28.02 -22.81 7.95
C ALA A 282 26.71 -22.95 7.16
N ARG A 283 26.09 -21.82 6.78
CA ARG A 283 24.82 -21.81 6.02
C ARG A 283 24.98 -22.36 4.60
N TYR A 284 26.07 -22.02 3.92
CA TYR A 284 26.31 -22.38 2.51
C TYR A 284 27.26 -23.57 2.32
N GLY A 285 27.62 -24.27 3.41
CA GLY A 285 28.19 -25.61 3.37
C GLY A 285 29.70 -25.69 3.17
N ASN A 286 30.48 -24.70 3.62
CA ASN A 286 31.95 -24.79 3.63
C ASN A 286 32.48 -24.97 5.07
N GLU A 287 32.48 -26.22 5.54
CA GLU A 287 32.93 -26.56 6.90
C GLU A 287 34.42 -26.26 7.12
N SER A 288 35.28 -26.52 6.12
CA SER A 288 36.74 -26.33 6.26
C SER A 288 37.11 -24.86 6.46
N LEU A 289 36.56 -23.97 5.61
CA LEU A 289 36.77 -22.53 5.76
C LEU A 289 36.13 -22.00 7.06
N CYS A 290 34.95 -22.51 7.42
CA CYS A 290 34.31 -22.15 8.68
C CYS A 290 35.22 -22.47 9.88
N ARG A 291 35.79 -23.69 9.95
CA ARG A 291 36.72 -24.08 11.02
C ARG A 291 37.94 -23.16 11.08
N SER A 292 38.50 -22.78 9.94
CA SER A 292 39.63 -21.84 9.90
C SER A 292 39.31 -20.46 10.49
N PHE A 293 38.06 -20.01 10.40
CA PHE A 293 37.59 -18.78 11.02
C PHE A 293 37.33 -18.95 12.52
N ILE A 294 36.77 -20.10 12.93
CA ILE A 294 36.54 -20.45 14.34
C ILE A 294 37.86 -20.44 15.12
N GLU A 295 38.95 -20.96 14.53
CA GLU A 295 40.28 -20.97 15.14
C GLU A 295 40.84 -19.57 15.46
N LYS A 296 40.27 -18.52 14.86
CA LYS A 296 40.65 -17.12 15.12
C LYS A 296 39.84 -16.47 16.23
N LEU A 297 38.77 -17.11 16.70
CA LEU A 297 37.94 -16.59 17.79
C LEU A 297 38.70 -16.66 19.12
N THR A 298 38.64 -15.57 19.88
CA THR A 298 39.21 -15.50 21.23
C THR A 298 38.15 -15.76 22.31
N ASN A 299 36.88 -15.49 22.02
CA ASN A 299 35.79 -15.68 22.95
C ASN A 299 35.32 -17.16 22.94
N PRO A 300 35.44 -17.89 24.07
CA PRO A 300 35.06 -19.30 24.11
C PRO A 300 33.55 -19.53 23.92
N VAL A 301 32.70 -18.52 24.21
CA VAL A 301 31.25 -18.61 23.95
C VAL A 301 30.98 -18.61 22.45
N GLU A 302 31.64 -17.72 21.69
CA GLU A 302 31.49 -17.64 20.23
C GLU A 302 31.98 -18.93 19.54
N VAL A 303 33.03 -19.57 20.06
CA VAL A 303 33.50 -20.87 19.54
C VAL A 303 32.42 -21.93 19.68
N VAL A 304 31.78 -22.02 20.85
CA VAL A 304 30.69 -22.98 21.10
C VAL A 304 29.51 -22.69 20.18
N GLU A 305 29.08 -21.43 20.07
CA GLU A 305 28.01 -21.02 19.16
C GLU A 305 28.33 -21.39 17.70
N SER A 306 29.58 -21.19 17.28
CA SER A 306 30.05 -21.53 15.94
C SER A 306 30.04 -23.03 15.64
N LEU A 307 30.45 -23.87 16.61
CA LEU A 307 30.36 -25.32 16.49
C LEU A 307 28.90 -25.80 16.40
N LEU A 308 27.98 -25.12 17.10
CA LEU A 308 26.55 -25.38 16.97
C LEU A 308 26.01 -24.98 15.59
N LEU A 309 26.50 -23.88 14.99
CA LEU A 309 26.16 -23.50 13.60
C LEU A 309 26.61 -24.56 12.59
N LEU A 310 27.76 -25.19 12.81
CA LEU A 310 28.25 -26.33 12.02
C LEU A 310 27.50 -27.64 12.30
N LYS A 311 26.48 -27.63 13.17
CA LYS A 311 25.74 -28.81 13.60
C LYS A 311 26.64 -29.88 14.23
N LYS A 312 27.65 -29.46 15.01
CA LYS A 312 28.57 -30.33 15.78
C LYS A 312 28.33 -30.20 17.29
N PRO A 313 27.17 -30.65 17.82
CA PRO A 313 26.79 -30.40 19.21
C PRO A 313 27.66 -31.12 20.24
N VAL A 314 28.24 -32.27 19.90
CA VAL A 314 29.15 -33.00 20.80
C VAL A 314 30.48 -32.27 20.92
N GLU A 315 31.06 -31.80 19.81
CA GLU A 315 32.27 -30.97 19.82
C GLU A 315 32.04 -29.68 20.63
N ALA A 316 30.88 -29.03 20.43
CA ALA A 316 30.49 -27.83 21.18
C ALA A 316 30.38 -28.09 22.69
N ALA A 317 29.81 -29.24 23.09
CA ALA A 317 29.67 -29.63 24.49
C ALA A 317 31.03 -29.93 25.14
N ASN A 318 31.92 -30.66 24.46
CA ASN A 318 33.28 -30.91 24.95
C ASN A 318 34.04 -29.60 25.16
N TYR A 319 34.02 -28.70 24.17
CA TYR A 319 34.70 -27.41 24.28
C TYR A 319 34.11 -26.54 25.42
N ALA A 320 32.78 -26.55 25.60
CA ALA A 320 32.13 -25.84 26.70
C ALA A 320 32.55 -26.41 28.07
N ALA A 321 32.67 -27.74 28.20
CA ALA A 321 33.17 -28.39 29.40
C ALA A 321 34.63 -28.01 29.70
N ASP A 322 35.51 -28.09 28.70
CA ASP A 322 36.93 -27.74 28.83
C ASP A 322 37.14 -26.29 29.26
N LYS A 323 36.31 -25.37 28.75
CA LYS A 323 36.34 -23.94 29.12
C LYS A 323 35.49 -23.59 30.35
N LYS A 324 34.96 -24.59 31.06
CA LYS A 324 34.13 -24.43 32.27
C LYS A 324 32.89 -23.55 32.07
N LEU A 325 32.30 -23.57 30.87
CA LEU A 325 31.11 -22.81 30.50
C LEU A 325 29.82 -23.59 30.85
N LEU A 326 29.60 -23.81 32.15
CA LEU A 326 28.51 -24.68 32.64
C LEU A 326 27.13 -24.26 32.12
N VAL A 327 26.80 -22.97 32.17
CA VAL A 327 25.51 -22.43 31.71
C VAL A 327 25.27 -22.74 30.23
N LEU A 328 26.34 -22.69 29.41
CA LEU A 328 26.24 -22.94 27.98
C LEU A 328 26.11 -24.44 27.70
N LEU A 329 26.84 -25.27 28.44
CA LEU A 329 26.72 -26.73 28.38
C LEU A 329 25.30 -27.20 28.76
N GLU A 330 24.70 -26.60 29.78
CA GLU A 330 23.30 -26.86 30.17
C GLU A 330 22.32 -26.47 29.06
N LYS A 331 22.54 -25.32 28.41
CA LYS A 331 21.74 -24.90 27.25
C LYS A 331 21.86 -25.90 26.09
N ILE A 332 23.06 -26.42 25.81
CA ILE A 332 23.27 -27.45 24.77
C ILE A 332 22.52 -28.73 25.15
N HIS A 333 22.67 -29.19 26.39
CA HIS A 333 21.97 -30.38 26.89
C HIS A 333 20.46 -30.27 26.73
N LEU A 334 19.88 -29.12 27.13
CA LEU A 334 18.44 -28.86 26.99
C LEU A 334 18.01 -28.86 25.51
N ARG A 335 18.79 -28.20 24.64
CA ARG A 335 18.48 -28.08 23.21
C ARG A 335 18.48 -29.43 22.48
N TYR A 336 19.36 -30.36 22.88
CA TYR A 336 19.53 -31.65 22.21
C TYR A 336 18.95 -32.84 22.96
N ARG A 337 18.17 -32.62 24.04
CA ARG A 337 17.59 -33.69 24.88
C ARG A 337 16.75 -34.71 24.10
N GLY A 338 16.09 -34.29 23.02
CA GLY A 338 15.28 -35.17 22.16
C GLY A 338 16.07 -35.96 21.11
N ASN A 339 17.37 -35.67 20.92
CA ASN A 339 18.18 -36.35 19.92
C ASN A 339 18.80 -37.63 20.50
N LYS A 340 18.41 -38.80 19.98
CA LYS A 340 18.81 -40.11 20.51
C LYS A 340 20.32 -40.36 20.51
N GLU A 341 21.06 -39.77 19.57
CA GLU A 341 22.50 -39.98 19.44
C GLU A 341 23.30 -38.95 20.25
N VAL A 342 22.86 -37.69 20.24
CA VAL A 342 23.58 -36.57 20.88
C VAL A 342 23.29 -36.48 22.38
N ALA A 343 22.04 -36.70 22.79
CA ALA A 343 21.61 -36.55 24.18
C ALA A 343 22.43 -37.39 25.18
N PRO A 344 22.68 -38.71 24.98
CA PRO A 344 23.42 -39.51 25.97
C PRO A 344 24.85 -38.99 26.15
N VAL A 345 25.52 -38.63 25.06
CA VAL A 345 26.90 -38.12 25.09
C VAL A 345 26.98 -36.77 25.81
N VAL A 346 26.11 -35.82 25.47
CA VAL A 346 26.08 -34.51 26.13
C VAL A 346 25.72 -34.64 27.62
N THR A 347 24.86 -35.59 27.99
CA THR A 347 24.52 -35.86 29.40
C THR A 347 25.72 -36.39 30.17
N GLN A 348 26.50 -37.30 29.57
CA GLN A 348 27.74 -37.81 30.18
C GLN A 348 28.75 -36.68 30.40
N ILE A 349 28.94 -35.82 29.39
CA ILE A 349 29.84 -34.64 29.49
C ILE A 349 29.38 -33.73 30.63
N LEU A 350 28.10 -33.34 30.67
CA LEU A 350 27.56 -32.46 31.72
C LEU A 350 27.74 -33.04 33.14
N ASN A 351 27.47 -34.33 33.31
CA ASN A 351 27.64 -35.00 34.60
C ASN A 351 29.10 -35.10 35.02
N ALA A 352 30.03 -35.29 34.08
CA ALA A 352 31.46 -35.28 34.36
C ALA A 352 31.92 -33.88 34.79
N THR A 353 31.50 -32.83 34.08
CA THR A 353 31.86 -31.44 34.40
C THR A 353 31.31 -30.95 35.74
N ARG A 354 30.17 -31.48 36.21
CA ARG A 354 29.62 -31.13 37.54
C ARG A 354 30.37 -31.77 38.71
N LYS A 355 31.15 -32.84 38.46
CA LYS A 355 31.91 -33.56 39.48
C LYS A 355 33.32 -32.99 39.69
N THR A 356 33.82 -32.21 38.74
CA THR A 356 35.11 -31.50 38.72
C THR A 356 34.93 -30.05 39.10
#